data_AF-A0A0C3CQB1-F1
#
_entry.id   AF-A0A0C3CQB1-F1
#
_cell.length_a   1.000
_cell.length_b   1.000
_cell.length_c   1.000
_cell.angle_alpha   90.00
_cell.angle_beta   90.00
_cell.angle_gamma   90.00
#
_symmetry.space_group_name_H-M   'P 1'
#
loop_
_entity.id
_entity.type
_entity.pdbx_description
1 polymer ?
#
loop_
_entity_poly.entity_id
_entity_poly.type
_entity_poly.pdbx_seq_one_letter_code
_entity_poly.pdbx_strand_id
1 'polypeptide(L)'
;MQTHEELDPTVRIRDLKKDRVNFVLENVDLAFANSLRRVMMADIPTVAIDMVEIETNTTVLPDEFIAHRLGMIPLVSANCDEAIRYTRDCTCDEQCKYCSIELRLNVACHEARTMEVTSNHLDIVVPGAYGSDSNQSEGEAGEELTKRGERFGHPVGKNDPNTPPVLICKIRKGQELKIKCIAKKGIAKEHAKWSPCSAVSFEYDPYNKLRHTSHWFETDERAEWPLSENAKEEDPPRDDEAFDFNAKPRKFYFEVETDGSLGPQEVVMKGLAELQTKLANLILGLKTQPDIDPISGGDANVAGTNGGTTTGGWGGQPEVNGTGGGWGSTSPNAAAGWGTNTSPGAAGGWGANPSPAAAGGWGNTNASPAAGSTWGNSNSATGGWGSPSQQASGWNV
;
A
#
# COMPACT_ATOMS: atom_id res chain seq x y z
N MET A 1 -11.90 3.73 44.52
CA MET A 1 -11.14 3.38 43.30
C MET A 1 -11.33 1.90 43.07
N GLN A 2 -12.07 1.52 42.02
CA GLN A 2 -11.93 0.16 41.48
C GLN A 2 -10.60 0.12 40.73
N THR A 3 -9.84 -0.96 40.91
CA THR A 3 -8.72 -1.27 40.03
C THR A 3 -9.28 -1.52 38.65
N HIS A 4 -8.79 -0.81 37.63
CA HIS A 4 -8.88 -1.34 36.27
C HIS A 4 -8.03 -2.60 36.26
N GLU A 5 -8.68 -3.77 36.24
CA GLU A 5 -8.02 -4.97 35.75
C GLU A 5 -7.66 -4.70 34.29
N GLU A 6 -6.37 -4.77 33.97
CA GLU A 6 -5.89 -4.72 32.60
C GLU A 6 -6.21 -6.08 31.95
N LEU A 7 -7.48 -6.26 31.61
CA LEU A 7 -7.99 -7.46 30.97
C LEU A 7 -7.23 -7.70 29.66
N ASP A 8 -6.64 -8.88 29.52
CA ASP A 8 -5.89 -9.25 28.33
C ASP A 8 -6.73 -9.13 27.05
N PRO A 9 -6.14 -8.69 25.92
CA PRO A 9 -6.81 -8.69 24.61
C PRO A 9 -7.34 -10.08 24.26
N THR A 10 -8.64 -10.17 23.98
CA THR A 10 -9.31 -11.43 23.64
C THR A 10 -9.85 -11.41 22.22
N VAL A 11 -9.79 -12.56 21.53
CA VAL A 11 -10.24 -12.70 20.14
C VAL A 11 -11.20 -13.89 20.04
N ARG A 12 -12.40 -13.64 19.51
CA ARG A 12 -13.44 -14.63 19.30
C ARG A 12 -13.86 -14.65 17.83
N ILE A 13 -13.44 -15.68 17.09
CA ILE A 13 -13.83 -15.89 15.69
C ILE A 13 -15.29 -16.36 15.65
N ARG A 14 -16.10 -15.79 14.74
CA ARG A 14 -17.49 -16.19 14.47
C ARG A 14 -17.62 -17.04 13.20
N ASP A 15 -17.02 -16.60 12.10
CA ASP A 15 -17.07 -17.22 10.76
C ASP A 15 -15.67 -17.16 10.14
N LEU A 16 -15.24 -18.23 9.48
CA LEU A 16 -13.96 -18.31 8.78
C LEU A 16 -14.15 -19.07 7.47
N LYS A 17 -13.83 -18.41 6.35
CA LYS A 17 -13.99 -18.92 4.99
C LYS A 17 -12.70 -18.74 4.18
N LYS A 18 -12.72 -19.12 2.91
CA LYS A 18 -11.58 -18.99 1.96
C LYS A 18 -11.17 -17.53 1.75
N ASP A 19 -12.17 -16.66 1.76
CA ASP A 19 -12.18 -15.25 1.34
C ASP A 19 -12.27 -14.28 2.53
N ARG A 20 -12.93 -14.67 3.62
CA ARG A 20 -13.18 -13.76 4.76
C ARG A 20 -13.05 -14.40 6.15
N VAL A 21 -12.85 -13.55 7.15
CA VAL A 21 -12.96 -13.89 8.58
C VAL A 21 -13.79 -12.83 9.32
N ASN A 22 -14.83 -13.26 10.04
CA ASN A 22 -15.60 -12.44 10.97
C ASN A 22 -15.17 -12.78 12.40
N PHE A 23 -14.75 -11.78 13.17
CA PHE A 23 -14.30 -11.96 14.54
C PHE A 23 -14.62 -10.76 15.42
N VAL A 24 -14.64 -11.01 16.73
CA VAL A 24 -14.78 -9.97 17.76
C VAL A 24 -13.45 -9.83 18.47
N LEU A 25 -12.99 -8.60 18.62
CA LEU A 25 -11.79 -8.20 19.36
C LEU A 25 -12.26 -7.48 20.64
N GLU A 26 -11.96 -8.07 21.78
CA GLU A 26 -12.44 -7.68 23.11
C GLU A 26 -11.27 -7.21 23.99
N ASN A 27 -11.57 -6.38 24.99
CA ASN A 27 -10.67 -5.73 25.96
C ASN A 27 -9.65 -4.69 25.44
N VAL A 28 -9.43 -4.55 24.13
CA VAL A 28 -8.51 -3.54 23.56
C VAL A 28 -9.03 -2.10 23.65
N ASP A 29 -8.20 -1.13 23.24
CA ASP A 29 -8.60 0.26 23.01
C ASP A 29 -8.94 0.53 21.52
N LEU A 30 -9.79 1.54 21.27
CA LEU A 30 -10.20 1.98 19.93
C LEU A 30 -9.00 2.42 19.07
N ALA A 31 -7.98 3.06 19.64
CA ALA A 31 -6.79 3.44 18.87
C ALA A 31 -5.99 2.21 18.41
N PHE A 32 -5.93 1.15 19.22
CA PHE A 32 -5.30 -0.12 18.83
C PHE A 32 -6.11 -0.83 17.73
N ALA A 33 -7.43 -0.98 17.92
CA ALA A 33 -8.30 -1.65 16.96
C ALA A 33 -8.30 -0.95 15.59
N ASN A 34 -8.38 0.39 15.56
CA ASN A 34 -8.27 1.17 14.33
C ASN A 34 -6.85 1.13 13.73
N SER A 35 -5.79 1.04 14.54
CA SER A 35 -4.43 0.88 14.04
C SER A 35 -4.25 -0.47 13.33
N LEU A 36 -4.71 -1.56 13.95
CA LEU A 36 -4.73 -2.89 13.33
C LEU A 36 -5.51 -2.89 12.01
N ARG A 37 -6.71 -2.28 11.98
CA ARG A 37 -7.50 -2.09 10.75
C ARG A 37 -6.71 -1.42 9.64
N ARG A 38 -6.01 -0.32 9.95
CA ARG A 38 -5.22 0.43 8.97
C ARG A 38 -4.00 -0.33 8.48
N VAL A 39 -3.33 -1.10 9.35
CA VAL A 39 -2.17 -1.92 8.96
C VAL A 39 -2.62 -3.05 8.02
N MET A 40 -3.71 -3.75 8.31
CA MET A 40 -4.25 -4.82 7.45
C MET A 40 -4.56 -4.34 6.03
N MET A 41 -5.13 -3.13 5.89
CA MET A 41 -5.47 -2.56 4.59
C MET A 41 -4.28 -2.00 3.79
N ALA A 42 -3.24 -1.50 4.46
CA ALA A 42 -2.30 -0.56 3.82
C ALA A 42 -0.80 -0.93 3.93
N ASP A 43 -0.43 -1.80 4.86
CA ASP A 43 0.95 -2.03 5.27
C ASP A 43 1.45 -3.47 5.10
N ILE A 44 0.56 -4.44 4.88
CA ILE A 44 0.97 -5.83 4.64
C ILE A 44 1.63 -5.95 3.26
N PRO A 45 2.83 -6.56 3.14
CA PRO A 45 3.51 -6.72 1.86
C PRO A 45 2.83 -7.79 0.98
N THR A 46 2.66 -7.47 -0.30
CA THR A 46 2.13 -8.37 -1.33
C THR A 46 2.93 -8.26 -2.62
N VAL A 47 2.66 -9.13 -3.60
CA VAL A 47 3.28 -9.11 -4.94
C VAL A 47 2.23 -8.72 -5.98
N ALA A 48 2.55 -7.72 -6.80
CA ALA A 48 1.70 -7.27 -7.91
C ALA A 48 2.57 -6.89 -9.12
N ILE A 49 1.99 -6.89 -10.32
CA ILE A 49 2.69 -6.48 -11.56
C ILE A 49 3.06 -4.99 -11.47
N ASP A 50 4.31 -4.67 -11.80
CA ASP A 50 4.88 -3.33 -11.64
C ASP A 50 5.52 -2.77 -12.91
N MET A 51 6.36 -3.56 -13.60
CA MET A 51 6.81 -3.22 -14.95
C MET A 51 6.06 -4.05 -15.99
N VAL A 52 5.75 -3.44 -17.13
CA VAL A 52 5.06 -4.08 -18.26
C VAL A 52 5.82 -3.72 -19.54
N GLU A 53 6.55 -4.67 -20.08
CA GLU A 53 7.28 -4.58 -21.35
C GLU A 53 6.38 -5.13 -22.46
N ILE A 54 5.98 -4.28 -23.40
CA ILE A 54 5.10 -4.65 -24.51
C ILE A 54 5.94 -4.81 -25.77
N GLU A 55 6.05 -6.04 -26.28
CA GLU A 55 6.75 -6.35 -27.53
C GLU A 55 5.82 -6.17 -28.73
N THR A 56 4.53 -6.48 -28.56
CA THR A 56 3.52 -6.29 -29.61
C THR A 56 2.13 -6.11 -28.99
N ASN A 57 1.44 -5.04 -29.36
CA ASN A 57 0.02 -4.83 -29.11
C ASN A 57 -0.66 -4.41 -30.42
N THR A 58 -1.48 -5.30 -30.99
CA THR A 58 -2.37 -4.97 -32.12
C THR A 58 -3.84 -5.00 -31.73
N THR A 59 -4.12 -4.91 -30.42
CA THR A 59 -5.47 -4.95 -29.85
C THR A 59 -6.19 -3.60 -30.00
N VAL A 60 -7.42 -3.50 -29.47
CA VAL A 60 -8.20 -2.24 -29.47
C VAL A 60 -7.94 -1.35 -28.25
N LEU A 61 -7.05 -1.75 -27.34
CA LEU A 61 -6.77 -1.02 -26.09
C LEU A 61 -5.35 -0.43 -26.12
N PRO A 62 -5.16 0.83 -25.69
CA PRO A 62 -3.84 1.42 -25.49
C PRO A 62 -2.97 0.63 -24.50
N ASP A 63 -1.66 0.76 -24.67
CA ASP A 63 -0.62 0.07 -23.91
C ASP A 63 -0.75 0.33 -22.40
N GLU A 64 -0.92 1.60 -22.01
CA GLU A 64 -1.07 2.02 -20.62
C GLU A 64 -2.37 1.50 -19.98
N PHE A 65 -3.42 1.31 -20.77
CA PHE A 65 -4.70 0.75 -20.31
C PHE A 65 -4.59 -0.76 -20.04
N ILE A 66 -3.81 -1.49 -20.86
CA ILE A 66 -3.50 -2.90 -20.61
C ILE A 66 -2.56 -3.02 -19.40
N ALA A 67 -1.51 -2.20 -19.33
CA ALA A 67 -0.55 -2.19 -18.22
C ALA A 67 -1.22 -1.91 -16.87
N HIS A 68 -2.11 -0.91 -16.80
CA HIS A 68 -2.89 -0.64 -15.59
C HIS A 68 -3.75 -1.85 -15.16
N ARG A 69 -4.42 -2.51 -16.11
CA ARG A 69 -5.23 -3.70 -15.82
C ARG A 69 -4.40 -4.90 -15.38
N LEU A 70 -3.21 -5.11 -15.96
CA LEU A 70 -2.25 -6.12 -15.53
C LEU A 70 -1.78 -5.85 -14.09
N GLY A 71 -1.47 -4.60 -13.77
CA GLY A 71 -1.11 -4.16 -12.42
C GLY A 71 -2.17 -4.47 -11.36
N MET A 72 -3.45 -4.52 -11.73
CA MET A 72 -4.59 -4.82 -10.85
C MET A 72 -5.01 -6.31 -10.85
N ILE A 73 -4.21 -7.23 -11.41
CA ILE A 73 -4.46 -8.68 -11.28
C ILE A 73 -3.86 -9.16 -9.95
N PRO A 74 -4.66 -9.72 -9.03
CA PRO A 74 -4.15 -10.24 -7.77
C PRO A 74 -3.28 -11.48 -8.01
N LEU A 75 -2.10 -11.51 -7.40
CA LEU A 75 -1.16 -12.64 -7.43
C LEU A 75 -1.05 -13.26 -6.05
N VAL A 76 -0.99 -14.59 -6.00
CA VAL A 76 -0.83 -15.36 -4.75
C VAL A 76 0.47 -14.95 -4.06
N SER A 77 0.33 -14.34 -2.89
CA SER A 77 1.39 -13.63 -2.15
C SER A 77 1.68 -14.27 -0.79
N ALA A 78 1.23 -15.51 -0.55
CA ALA A 78 1.48 -16.22 0.69
C ALA A 78 2.99 -16.23 1.04
N ASN A 79 3.32 -15.89 2.30
CA ASN A 79 4.71 -15.71 2.77
C ASN A 79 5.55 -14.61 2.05
N CYS A 80 4.94 -13.62 1.38
CA CYS A 80 5.64 -12.55 0.64
C CYS A 80 6.71 -11.77 1.45
N ASP A 81 6.53 -11.66 2.75
CA ASP A 81 7.46 -11.12 3.72
C ASP A 81 8.85 -11.78 3.63
N GLU A 82 8.93 -13.12 3.51
CA GLU A 82 10.20 -13.84 3.37
C GLU A 82 10.47 -14.41 1.96
N ALA A 83 9.44 -14.59 1.13
CA ALA A 83 9.53 -15.27 -0.17
C ALA A 83 10.07 -14.40 -1.32
N ILE A 84 10.29 -13.10 -1.08
CA ILE A 84 10.80 -12.13 -2.06
C ILE A 84 11.43 -10.92 -1.35
N ARG A 85 12.55 -10.40 -1.84
CA ARG A 85 13.15 -9.13 -1.36
C ARG A 85 12.42 -7.93 -1.99
N TYR A 86 12.40 -6.77 -1.32
CA TYR A 86 12.07 -5.53 -2.03
C TYR A 86 13.18 -5.22 -3.03
N THR A 87 12.84 -4.77 -4.23
CA THR A 87 13.84 -4.45 -5.28
C THR A 87 14.80 -3.35 -4.84
N ARG A 88 14.31 -2.34 -4.10
CA ARG A 88 15.12 -1.26 -3.47
C ARG A 88 16.13 -1.72 -2.43
N ASP A 89 15.93 -2.91 -1.85
CA ASP A 89 16.75 -3.48 -0.78
C ASP A 89 17.64 -4.62 -1.31
N CYS A 90 17.70 -4.80 -2.64
CA CYS A 90 18.40 -5.90 -3.30
C CYS A 90 19.69 -5.43 -3.97
N THR A 91 20.71 -6.29 -3.94
CA THR A 91 22.07 -6.03 -4.44
C THR A 91 22.26 -6.24 -5.95
N CYS A 92 21.17 -6.24 -6.72
CA CYS A 92 21.18 -6.40 -8.19
C CYS A 92 20.91 -5.05 -8.89
N ASP A 93 21.44 -4.88 -10.09
CA ASP A 93 21.44 -3.60 -10.82
C ASP A 93 20.04 -3.09 -11.22
N GLU A 94 19.11 -4.00 -11.52
CA GLU A 94 17.72 -3.69 -11.89
C GLU A 94 16.74 -4.72 -11.33
N GLN A 95 16.95 -6.00 -11.63
CA GLN A 95 16.09 -7.10 -11.17
C GLN A 95 16.82 -8.45 -11.17
N CYS A 96 16.39 -9.36 -10.29
CA CYS A 96 16.87 -10.73 -10.23
C CYS A 96 15.79 -11.68 -9.68
N LYS A 97 16.03 -12.98 -9.84
CA LYS A 97 15.22 -14.10 -9.30
C LYS A 97 14.77 -13.94 -7.83
N TYR A 98 15.52 -13.23 -6.98
CA TYR A 98 15.20 -13.03 -5.56
C TYR A 98 14.27 -11.84 -5.26
N CYS A 99 14.25 -10.79 -6.10
CA CYS A 99 13.52 -9.54 -5.87
C CYS A 99 12.37 -9.27 -6.84
N SER A 100 12.21 -10.10 -7.88
CA SER A 100 11.09 -10.02 -8.82
C SER A 100 10.57 -11.41 -9.26
N ILE A 101 9.45 -11.40 -9.97
CA ILE A 101 8.87 -12.56 -10.67
C ILE A 101 8.55 -12.12 -12.10
N GLU A 102 9.05 -12.83 -13.10
CA GLU A 102 8.69 -12.60 -14.50
C GLU A 102 7.47 -13.45 -14.89
N LEU A 103 6.45 -12.80 -15.46
CA LEU A 103 5.32 -13.45 -16.12
C LEU A 103 5.29 -13.05 -17.60
N ARG A 104 4.82 -13.94 -18.48
CA ARG A 104 4.61 -13.63 -19.90
C ARG A 104 3.16 -13.87 -20.30
N LEU A 105 2.67 -13.03 -21.19
CA LEU A 105 1.39 -13.14 -21.88
C LEU A 105 1.67 -13.10 -23.37
N ASN A 106 1.42 -14.21 -24.07
CA ASN A 106 1.64 -14.30 -25.52
C ASN A 106 0.41 -14.98 -26.15
N VAL A 107 -0.45 -14.18 -26.79
CA VAL A 107 -1.72 -14.64 -27.36
C VAL A 107 -1.97 -14.01 -28.73
N ALA A 108 -2.41 -14.82 -29.69
CA ALA A 108 -2.78 -14.39 -31.03
C ALA A 108 -4.11 -15.01 -31.45
N CYS A 109 -5.02 -14.22 -32.02
CA CYS A 109 -6.34 -14.69 -32.43
C CYS A 109 -6.35 -15.06 -33.91
N HIS A 110 -6.32 -16.36 -34.22
CA HIS A 110 -6.41 -16.86 -35.60
C HIS A 110 -7.84 -17.21 -36.04
N GLU A 111 -8.75 -17.43 -35.08
CA GLU A 111 -10.16 -17.73 -35.32
C GLU A 111 -10.98 -16.48 -35.70
N ALA A 112 -12.15 -16.69 -36.32
CA ALA A 112 -13.10 -15.61 -36.62
C ALA A 112 -13.91 -15.14 -35.39
N ARG A 113 -13.97 -15.96 -34.34
CA ARG A 113 -14.59 -15.64 -33.05
C ARG A 113 -13.69 -14.70 -32.24
N THR A 114 -14.29 -13.79 -31.49
CA THR A 114 -13.56 -12.98 -30.51
C THR A 114 -12.98 -13.88 -29.40
N MET A 115 -11.66 -13.83 -29.22
CA MET A 115 -10.95 -14.49 -28.12
C MET A 115 -10.92 -13.55 -26.90
N GLU A 116 -11.12 -14.13 -25.71
CA GLU A 116 -11.08 -13.42 -24.44
C GLU A 116 -9.73 -13.66 -23.77
N VAL A 117 -8.96 -12.60 -23.53
CA VAL A 117 -7.64 -12.69 -22.92
C VAL A 117 -7.80 -12.53 -21.42
N THR A 118 -7.45 -13.56 -20.65
CA THR A 118 -7.71 -13.62 -19.20
C THR A 118 -6.43 -13.89 -18.41
N SER A 119 -6.47 -13.72 -17.08
CA SER A 119 -5.34 -14.01 -16.20
C SER A 119 -4.84 -15.45 -16.25
N ASN A 120 -5.63 -16.41 -16.75
CA ASN A 120 -5.14 -17.78 -17.00
C ASN A 120 -4.03 -17.82 -18.06
N HIS A 121 -3.97 -16.86 -18.98
CA HIS A 121 -2.94 -16.76 -20.04
C HIS A 121 -1.63 -16.10 -19.58
N LEU A 122 -1.50 -15.72 -18.30
CA LEU A 122 -0.23 -15.26 -17.72
C LEU A 122 0.55 -16.45 -17.14
N ASP A 123 1.67 -16.80 -17.77
CA ASP A 123 2.55 -17.88 -17.34
C ASP A 123 3.81 -17.33 -16.67
N ILE A 124 4.23 -17.91 -15.54
CA ILE A 124 5.47 -17.54 -14.85
C ILE A 124 6.66 -18.12 -15.62
N VAL A 125 7.67 -17.29 -15.86
CA VAL A 125 8.97 -17.74 -16.37
C VAL A 125 9.83 -18.21 -15.20
N VAL A 126 10.06 -19.51 -15.12
CA VAL A 126 10.97 -20.08 -14.10
C VAL A 126 12.40 -19.60 -14.39
N PRO A 127 13.15 -19.06 -13.39
CA PRO A 127 14.54 -18.66 -13.59
C PRO A 127 15.41 -19.81 -14.12
N GLY A 128 16.13 -19.58 -15.22
CA GLY A 128 16.93 -20.60 -15.90
C GLY A 128 16.16 -21.50 -16.88
N ALA A 129 14.86 -21.28 -17.07
CA ALA A 129 14.11 -21.94 -18.16
C ALA A 129 14.47 -21.35 -19.53
N TYR A 130 14.21 -22.12 -20.59
CA TYR A 130 14.58 -21.75 -21.96
C TYR A 130 13.93 -20.43 -22.38
N GLY A 131 14.73 -19.37 -22.52
CA GLY A 131 14.26 -18.02 -22.85
C GLY A 131 13.99 -17.09 -21.66
N SER A 132 14.36 -17.44 -20.42
CA SER A 132 14.65 -16.42 -19.41
C SER A 132 15.88 -15.62 -19.86
N ASP A 133 15.83 -14.29 -19.78
CA ASP A 133 16.94 -13.46 -20.27
C ASP A 133 18.22 -13.71 -19.44
N SER A 134 19.32 -14.03 -20.12
CA SER A 134 20.60 -14.38 -19.47
C SER A 134 21.29 -13.19 -18.80
N ASN A 135 20.75 -11.98 -18.96
CA ASN A 135 21.19 -10.77 -18.26
C ASN A 135 20.58 -10.59 -16.86
N GLN A 136 19.90 -11.59 -16.27
CA GLN A 136 19.60 -11.53 -14.83
C GLN A 136 20.90 -11.51 -14.02
N SER A 137 21.25 -10.33 -13.50
CA SER A 137 22.25 -10.15 -12.44
C SER A 137 21.94 -11.15 -11.33
N GLU A 138 22.86 -12.08 -11.05
CA GLU A 138 22.61 -13.23 -10.16
C GLU A 138 22.12 -12.80 -8.76
N GLY A 139 22.51 -11.59 -8.33
CA GLY A 139 22.25 -11.02 -7.02
C GLY A 139 23.07 -11.70 -5.92
N GLU A 140 23.02 -11.16 -4.71
CA GLU A 140 23.45 -11.93 -3.53
C GLU A 140 22.47 -13.10 -3.31
N ALA A 141 23.00 -14.30 -3.16
CA ALA A 141 22.22 -15.51 -2.97
C ALA A 141 21.31 -15.43 -1.72
N GLY A 142 20.28 -16.28 -1.65
CA GLY A 142 19.36 -16.27 -0.52
C GLY A 142 18.33 -17.39 -0.52
N GLU A 143 17.60 -17.47 0.59
CA GLU A 143 16.60 -18.48 0.88
C GLU A 143 15.19 -18.10 0.39
N GLU A 144 15.00 -16.92 -0.20
CA GLU A 144 13.67 -16.44 -0.60
C GLU A 144 13.02 -17.40 -1.61
N LEU A 145 13.83 -18.02 -2.48
CA LEU A 145 13.38 -19.02 -3.45
C LEU A 145 12.88 -20.32 -2.81
N THR A 146 13.44 -20.76 -1.68
CA THR A 146 12.97 -21.97 -0.97
C THR A 146 11.75 -21.68 -0.08
N LYS A 147 11.52 -20.41 0.24
CA LYS A 147 10.39 -19.90 1.03
C LYS A 147 9.14 -19.55 0.20
N ARG A 148 9.22 -19.66 -1.14
CA ARG A 148 8.08 -19.53 -2.06
C ARG A 148 7.22 -20.79 -2.03
N GLY A 149 5.92 -20.63 -1.75
CA GLY A 149 4.95 -21.70 -1.97
C GLY A 149 4.78 -22.01 -3.47
N GLU A 150 4.36 -23.23 -3.81
CA GLU A 150 4.20 -23.71 -5.21
C GLU A 150 3.44 -22.75 -6.13
N ARG A 151 2.44 -22.04 -5.59
CA ARG A 151 1.58 -21.12 -6.34
C ARG A 151 1.99 -19.65 -6.22
N PHE A 152 3.09 -19.31 -5.56
CA PHE A 152 3.53 -17.94 -5.34
C PHE A 152 3.74 -17.18 -6.66
N GLY A 153 3.23 -15.95 -6.75
CA GLY A 153 3.28 -15.13 -7.96
C GLY A 153 2.30 -15.54 -9.07
N HIS A 154 1.60 -16.68 -8.96
CA HIS A 154 0.57 -17.02 -9.94
C HIS A 154 -0.66 -16.14 -9.72
N PRO A 155 -1.40 -15.77 -10.79
CA PRO A 155 -2.70 -15.13 -10.64
C PRO A 155 -3.64 -15.95 -9.75
N VAL A 156 -4.35 -15.27 -8.86
CA VAL A 156 -5.34 -15.88 -7.97
C VAL A 156 -6.39 -16.60 -8.82
N GLY A 157 -6.76 -17.81 -8.39
CA GLY A 157 -7.70 -18.67 -9.13
C GLY A 157 -7.16 -19.26 -10.43
N LYS A 158 -5.88 -19.08 -10.82
CA LYS A 158 -5.39 -19.63 -12.10
C LYS A 158 -5.62 -21.15 -12.18
N ASN A 159 -6.38 -21.55 -13.21
CA ASN A 159 -6.86 -22.91 -13.48
C ASN A 159 -7.81 -23.54 -12.43
N ASP A 160 -8.41 -22.76 -11.53
CA ASP A 160 -9.49 -23.22 -10.62
C ASP A 160 -10.87 -23.09 -11.31
N PRO A 161 -11.62 -24.19 -11.56
CA PRO A 161 -12.95 -24.12 -12.16
C PRO A 161 -13.98 -23.31 -11.35
N ASN A 162 -13.74 -23.10 -10.06
CA ASN A 162 -14.64 -22.38 -9.15
C ASN A 162 -14.34 -20.87 -9.08
N THR A 163 -13.19 -20.42 -9.58
CA THR A 163 -12.74 -19.02 -9.50
C THR A 163 -12.61 -18.46 -10.93
N PRO A 164 -13.52 -17.58 -11.40
CA PRO A 164 -13.45 -17.06 -12.77
C PRO A 164 -12.20 -16.18 -12.96
N PRO A 165 -11.43 -16.35 -14.06
CA PRO A 165 -10.21 -15.59 -14.29
C PRO A 165 -10.50 -14.14 -14.67
N VAL A 166 -9.62 -13.23 -14.30
CA VAL A 166 -9.75 -11.79 -14.58
C VAL A 166 -9.64 -11.57 -16.09
N LEU A 167 -10.68 -10.99 -16.70
CA LEU A 167 -10.63 -10.55 -18.10
C LEU A 167 -9.69 -9.34 -18.23
N ILE A 168 -8.70 -9.45 -19.11
CA ILE A 168 -7.70 -8.41 -19.40
C ILE A 168 -8.17 -7.58 -20.61
N CYS A 169 -8.40 -8.26 -21.75
CA CYS A 169 -8.92 -7.64 -22.96
C CYS A 169 -9.69 -8.67 -23.82
N LYS A 170 -10.25 -8.21 -24.95
CA LYS A 170 -10.84 -9.08 -25.97
C LYS A 170 -10.20 -8.75 -27.32
N ILE A 171 -9.83 -9.77 -28.08
CA ILE A 171 -9.10 -9.66 -29.34
C ILE A 171 -9.84 -10.41 -30.46
N ARG A 172 -9.72 -9.92 -31.69
CA ARG A 172 -10.39 -10.47 -32.88
C ARG A 172 -9.34 -11.02 -33.86
N LYS A 173 -9.79 -11.79 -34.85
CA LYS A 173 -8.94 -12.38 -35.90
C LYS A 173 -7.86 -11.41 -36.42
N GLY A 174 -6.59 -11.82 -36.33
CA GLY A 174 -5.43 -11.06 -36.78
C GLY A 174 -4.88 -10.08 -35.74
N GLN A 175 -5.47 -9.99 -34.55
CA GLN A 175 -4.90 -9.26 -33.41
C GLN A 175 -4.12 -10.21 -32.49
N GLU A 176 -3.05 -9.68 -31.91
CA GLU A 176 -2.15 -10.37 -31.00
C GLU A 176 -1.66 -9.42 -29.90
N LEU A 177 -1.21 -10.03 -28.80
CA LEU A 177 -0.70 -9.34 -27.62
C LEU A 177 0.45 -10.15 -27.03
N LYS A 178 1.65 -9.55 -27.03
CA LYS A 178 2.89 -10.16 -26.53
C LYS A 178 3.54 -9.22 -25.53
N ILE A 179 3.53 -9.63 -24.27
CA ILE A 179 3.91 -8.82 -23.11
C ILE A 179 4.77 -9.66 -22.14
N LYS A 180 5.81 -9.03 -21.59
CA LYS A 180 6.58 -9.48 -20.42
C LYS A 180 6.23 -8.57 -19.23
N CYS A 181 5.82 -9.17 -18.13
CA CYS A 181 5.40 -8.50 -16.91
C CYS A 181 6.39 -8.81 -15.79
N ILE A 182 6.85 -7.80 -15.06
CA ILE A 182 7.67 -7.97 -13.86
C ILE A 182 6.81 -7.63 -12.64
N ALA A 183 6.57 -8.62 -11.79
CA ALA A 183 5.91 -8.43 -10.50
C ALA A 183 6.94 -8.22 -9.39
N LYS A 184 6.63 -7.30 -8.47
CA LYS A 184 7.50 -6.86 -7.37
C LYS A 184 6.74 -6.83 -6.03
N LYS A 185 7.50 -6.96 -4.95
CA LYS A 185 7.05 -6.74 -3.57
C LYS A 185 6.73 -5.25 -3.36
N GLY A 186 5.58 -4.95 -2.77
CA GLY A 186 5.17 -3.59 -2.41
C GLY A 186 4.08 -3.60 -1.33
N ILE A 187 3.63 -2.40 -0.94
CA ILE A 187 2.56 -2.19 0.05
C ILE A 187 1.48 -1.25 -0.47
N ALA A 188 0.25 -1.38 0.02
CA ALA A 188 -0.89 -0.57 -0.46
C ALA A 188 -0.72 0.95 -0.28
N LYS A 189 0.16 1.41 0.62
CA LYS A 189 0.58 2.83 0.71
C LYS A 189 1.35 3.34 -0.51
N GLU A 190 2.04 2.48 -1.25
CA GLU A 190 2.76 2.84 -2.48
C GLU A 190 1.79 2.86 -3.67
N HIS A 191 0.92 1.84 -3.80
CA HIS A 191 -0.20 1.83 -4.74
C HIS A 191 -1.26 0.80 -4.31
N ALA A 192 -2.55 1.11 -4.50
CA ALA A 192 -3.67 0.28 -4.05
C ALA A 192 -3.67 -1.18 -4.58
N LYS A 193 -2.96 -1.45 -5.68
CA LYS A 193 -2.75 -2.80 -6.24
C LYS A 193 -2.09 -3.80 -5.28
N TRP A 194 -1.42 -3.31 -4.23
CA TRP A 194 -0.77 -4.13 -3.22
C TRP A 194 -1.64 -4.32 -1.95
N SER A 195 -2.93 -3.97 -1.97
CA SER A 195 -3.85 -4.26 -0.86
C SER A 195 -4.29 -5.73 -0.90
N PRO A 196 -4.02 -6.54 0.14
CA PRO A 196 -4.61 -7.88 0.24
C PRO A 196 -6.07 -7.87 0.70
N CYS A 197 -6.59 -6.70 1.11
CA CYS A 197 -7.96 -6.54 1.58
C CYS A 197 -8.86 -5.96 0.47
N SER A 198 -9.98 -6.61 0.21
CA SER A 198 -11.12 -6.06 -0.53
C SER A 198 -11.92 -5.10 0.36
N ALA A 199 -12.20 -5.53 1.60
CA ALA A 199 -12.89 -4.74 2.61
C ALA A 199 -12.43 -5.10 4.03
N VAL A 200 -12.49 -4.11 4.94
CA VAL A 200 -12.40 -4.35 6.38
C VAL A 200 -13.54 -3.61 7.07
N SER A 201 -14.61 -4.35 7.34
CA SER A 201 -15.76 -3.92 8.14
C SER A 201 -15.31 -3.72 9.59
N PHE A 202 -15.83 -2.69 10.23
CA PHE A 202 -15.44 -2.29 11.58
C PHE A 202 -16.60 -1.58 12.28
N GLU A 203 -17.04 -2.13 13.41
CA GLU A 203 -18.14 -1.61 14.22
C GLU A 203 -17.82 -1.77 15.72
N TYR A 204 -18.37 -0.92 16.57
CA TYR A 204 -18.40 -1.05 18.02
C TYR A 204 -19.62 -0.30 18.55
N ASP A 205 -20.10 -0.66 19.74
CA ASP A 205 -21.27 -0.03 20.38
C ASP A 205 -22.52 0.07 19.45
N PRO A 206 -23.10 -1.08 19.07
CA PRO A 206 -24.19 -1.18 18.07
C PRO A 206 -25.49 -0.49 18.52
N TYR A 207 -25.57 -0.08 19.79
CA TYR A 207 -26.70 0.63 20.39
C TYR A 207 -26.38 2.10 20.73
N ASN A 208 -25.19 2.60 20.38
CA ASN A 208 -24.73 3.97 20.66
C ASN A 208 -24.84 4.36 22.16
N LYS A 209 -24.60 3.41 23.08
CA LYS A 209 -24.58 3.60 24.54
C LYS A 209 -23.58 4.68 24.96
N LEU A 210 -22.44 4.75 24.27
CA LEU A 210 -21.37 5.72 24.47
C LEU A 210 -21.69 7.11 23.91
N ARG A 211 -22.77 7.24 23.12
CA ARG A 211 -23.17 8.48 22.42
C ARG A 211 -22.06 9.05 21.52
N HIS A 212 -21.31 8.16 20.89
CA HIS A 212 -20.24 8.50 19.93
C HIS A 212 -20.79 9.03 18.60
N THR A 213 -22.07 8.77 18.30
CA THR A 213 -22.82 9.46 17.25
C THR A 213 -24.06 10.14 17.83
N SER A 214 -24.58 11.14 17.12
CA SER A 214 -25.92 11.68 17.35
C SER A 214 -26.74 11.34 16.11
N HIS A 215 -27.73 10.46 16.24
CA HIS A 215 -28.56 10.05 15.11
C HIS A 215 -29.37 11.24 14.60
N TRP A 216 -29.43 11.39 13.27
CA TRP A 216 -30.37 12.28 12.60
C TRP A 216 -31.67 11.52 12.38
N PHE A 217 -32.81 12.11 12.73
CA PHE A 217 -34.14 11.53 12.53
C PHE A 217 -35.19 12.63 12.35
N GLU A 218 -36.31 12.31 11.72
CA GLU A 218 -37.46 13.22 11.53
C GLU A 218 -38.57 13.00 12.57
N THR A 219 -38.80 11.75 12.98
CA THR A 219 -39.95 11.33 13.80
C THR A 219 -39.57 10.41 14.95
N ASP A 220 -38.81 9.33 14.70
CA ASP A 220 -38.41 8.33 15.70
C ASP A 220 -37.06 7.69 15.36
N GLU A 221 -36.04 8.03 16.16
CA GLU A 221 -34.68 7.46 16.11
C GLU A 221 -34.67 5.92 16.03
N ARG A 222 -35.54 5.24 16.80
CA ARG A 222 -35.58 3.76 16.89
C ARG A 222 -36.30 3.11 15.71
N ALA A 223 -37.07 3.86 14.94
CA ALA A 223 -37.74 3.38 13.72
C ALA A 223 -36.93 3.72 12.45
N GLU A 224 -36.19 4.82 12.46
CA GLU A 224 -35.42 5.31 11.31
C GLU A 224 -34.02 4.68 11.21
N TRP A 225 -33.40 4.32 12.33
CA TRP A 225 -32.09 3.63 12.35
C TRP A 225 -32.22 2.13 12.62
N PRO A 226 -31.98 1.26 11.62
CA PRO A 226 -32.01 -0.18 11.83
C PRO A 226 -30.81 -0.63 12.67
N LEU A 227 -31.07 -1.45 13.69
CA LEU A 227 -30.03 -2.10 14.48
C LEU A 227 -29.18 -3.04 13.61
N SER A 228 -27.87 -3.08 13.89
CA SER A 228 -26.94 -3.97 13.19
C SER A 228 -27.10 -5.44 13.62
N GLU A 229 -26.53 -6.36 12.84
CA GLU A 229 -26.42 -7.77 13.26
C GLU A 229 -25.61 -7.94 14.56
N ASN A 230 -24.68 -7.02 14.85
CA ASN A 230 -23.85 -7.03 16.06
C ASN A 230 -24.63 -6.66 17.33
N ALA A 231 -25.76 -5.94 17.21
CA ALA A 231 -26.67 -5.65 18.32
C ALA A 231 -27.22 -6.92 19.01
N LYS A 232 -27.17 -8.09 18.35
CA LYS A 232 -27.60 -9.39 18.90
C LYS A 232 -26.62 -9.99 19.91
N GLU A 233 -25.41 -9.44 20.04
CA GLU A 233 -24.42 -9.88 21.04
C GLU A 233 -24.24 -8.89 22.21
N GLU A 234 -25.16 -7.94 22.39
CA GLU A 234 -25.17 -7.00 23.50
C GLU A 234 -26.58 -6.76 24.00
N ASP A 235 -26.73 -6.49 25.30
CA ASP A 235 -28.00 -6.07 25.86
C ASP A 235 -28.38 -4.66 25.34
N PRO A 236 -29.67 -4.41 25.03
CA PRO A 236 -30.13 -3.08 24.63
C PRO A 236 -30.01 -2.08 25.79
N PRO A 237 -29.83 -0.77 25.50
CA PRO A 237 -29.80 0.27 26.51
C PRO A 237 -31.15 0.35 27.20
N ARG A 238 -31.14 0.57 28.51
CA ARG A 238 -32.33 0.68 29.34
C ARG A 238 -32.71 2.13 29.59
N ASP A 239 -33.98 2.45 29.34
CA ASP A 239 -34.52 3.80 29.47
C ASP A 239 -34.59 4.29 30.94
N ASP A 240 -34.38 3.40 31.92
CA ASP A 240 -34.27 3.71 33.35
C ASP A 240 -32.82 3.85 33.88
N GLU A 241 -31.81 3.63 33.04
CA GLU A 241 -30.39 3.72 33.43
C GLU A 241 -29.75 5.07 33.04
N ALA A 242 -28.94 5.62 33.95
CA ALA A 242 -28.23 6.88 33.71
C ALA A 242 -27.04 6.67 32.75
N PHE A 243 -26.76 7.66 31.90
CA PHE A 243 -25.64 7.62 30.97
C PHE A 243 -24.29 7.50 31.69
N ASP A 244 -23.55 6.41 31.45
CA ASP A 244 -22.21 6.21 31.98
C ASP A 244 -21.15 6.96 31.15
N PHE A 245 -20.80 8.14 31.63
CA PHE A 245 -19.74 8.99 31.09
C PHE A 245 -18.31 8.43 31.32
N ASN A 246 -18.15 7.30 32.02
CA ASN A 246 -16.87 6.62 32.23
C ASN A 246 -16.70 5.39 31.31
N ALA A 247 -17.77 4.97 30.63
CA ALA A 247 -17.77 3.86 29.69
C ALA A 247 -16.77 4.13 28.54
N LYS A 248 -16.17 3.05 28.03
CA LYS A 248 -15.17 3.12 26.96
C LYS A 248 -15.45 2.01 25.93
N PRO A 249 -15.17 2.24 24.64
CA PRO A 249 -15.26 1.17 23.64
C PRO A 249 -14.20 0.10 23.95
N ARG A 250 -14.66 -1.14 24.18
CA ARG A 250 -13.81 -2.30 24.51
C ARG A 250 -14.06 -3.54 23.64
N LYS A 251 -15.16 -3.55 22.89
CA LYS A 251 -15.62 -4.67 22.06
C LYS A 251 -15.79 -4.18 20.63
N PHE A 252 -15.06 -4.78 19.71
CA PHE A 252 -14.95 -4.34 18.32
C PHE A 252 -15.25 -5.50 17.38
N TYR A 253 -16.15 -5.28 16.45
CA TYR A 253 -16.61 -6.26 15.49
C TYR A 253 -15.89 -6.05 14.16
N PHE A 254 -15.21 -7.08 13.69
CA PHE A 254 -14.44 -7.07 12.44
C PHE A 254 -15.01 -8.10 11.45
N GLU A 255 -15.07 -7.72 10.18
CA GLU A 255 -15.09 -8.68 9.07
C GLU A 255 -14.02 -8.25 8.05
N VAL A 256 -13.01 -9.10 7.86
CA VAL A 256 -11.90 -8.88 6.93
C VAL A 256 -12.14 -9.77 5.72
N GLU A 257 -12.23 -9.16 4.54
CA GLU A 257 -12.43 -9.82 3.24
C GLU A 257 -11.19 -9.59 2.37
N THR A 258 -10.61 -10.65 1.81
CA THR A 258 -9.39 -10.57 0.99
C THR A 258 -9.68 -10.67 -0.51
N ASP A 259 -8.73 -10.22 -1.32
CA ASP A 259 -8.73 -10.39 -2.78
C ASP A 259 -8.29 -11.81 -3.22
N GLY A 260 -7.96 -12.67 -2.25
CA GLY A 260 -7.39 -14.00 -2.45
C GLY A 260 -5.87 -14.02 -2.72
N SER A 261 -5.17 -12.88 -2.71
CA SER A 261 -3.69 -12.85 -2.75
C SER A 261 -3.10 -13.44 -1.46
N LEU A 262 -3.77 -13.19 -0.33
CA LEU A 262 -3.49 -13.75 1.00
C LEU A 262 -4.76 -14.37 1.59
N GLY A 263 -4.60 -15.34 2.48
CA GLY A 263 -5.72 -15.88 3.26
C GLY A 263 -6.20 -14.89 4.33
N PRO A 264 -7.51 -14.83 4.67
CA PRO A 264 -8.04 -13.88 5.65
C PRO A 264 -7.40 -14.00 7.05
N GLN A 265 -7.09 -15.22 7.49
CA GLN A 265 -6.34 -15.45 8.73
C GLN A 265 -4.87 -14.98 8.62
N GLU A 266 -4.22 -15.15 7.47
CA GLU A 266 -2.85 -14.68 7.23
C GLU A 266 -2.79 -13.14 7.27
N VAL A 267 -3.79 -12.46 6.71
CA VAL A 267 -3.93 -10.99 6.78
C VAL A 267 -4.03 -10.49 8.22
N VAL A 268 -4.89 -11.08 9.07
CA VAL A 268 -5.00 -10.66 10.47
C VAL A 268 -3.70 -10.90 11.24
N MET A 269 -3.08 -12.07 11.06
CA MET A 269 -1.81 -12.41 11.73
C MET A 269 -0.65 -11.50 11.29
N LYS A 270 -0.52 -11.21 9.99
CA LYS A 270 0.49 -10.28 9.47
C LYS A 270 0.20 -8.83 9.86
N GLY A 271 -1.06 -8.43 9.97
CA GLY A 271 -1.45 -7.12 10.50
C GLY A 271 -0.94 -6.89 11.93
N LEU A 272 -0.97 -7.93 12.77
CA LEU A 272 -0.41 -7.88 14.13
C LEU A 272 1.14 -7.87 14.11
N ALA A 273 1.78 -8.74 13.33
CA ALA A 273 3.24 -8.83 13.24
C ALA A 273 3.89 -7.55 12.65
N GLU A 274 3.27 -6.94 11.65
CA GLU A 274 3.72 -5.69 11.03
C GLU A 274 3.55 -4.49 11.98
N LEU A 275 2.47 -4.47 12.77
CA LEU A 275 2.27 -3.47 13.83
C LEU A 275 3.32 -3.63 14.95
N GLN A 276 3.60 -4.87 15.38
CA GLN A 276 4.66 -5.17 16.35
C GLN A 276 6.04 -4.73 15.83
N THR A 277 6.34 -5.01 14.56
CA THR A 277 7.61 -4.62 13.91
C THR A 277 7.80 -3.10 13.90
N LYS A 278 6.74 -2.32 13.65
CA LYS A 278 6.82 -0.85 13.68
C LYS A 278 7.08 -0.30 15.08
N LEU A 279 6.45 -0.89 16.10
CA LEU A 279 6.71 -0.53 17.49
C LEU A 279 8.14 -0.91 17.91
N ALA A 280 8.65 -2.07 17.50
CA ALA A 280 10.03 -2.48 17.73
C ALA A 280 11.05 -1.54 17.06
N ASN A 281 10.81 -1.14 15.81
CA ASN A 281 11.65 -0.19 15.09
C ASN A 281 11.65 1.20 15.74
N LEU A 282 10.52 1.68 16.26
CA LEU A 282 10.43 2.91 17.03
C LEU A 282 11.26 2.82 18.33
N ILE A 283 11.14 1.70 19.07
CA ILE A 283 11.93 1.45 20.29
C ILE A 283 13.43 1.38 19.98
N LEU A 284 13.84 0.83 18.84
CA LEU A 284 15.23 0.80 18.39
C LEU A 284 15.75 2.21 18.10
N GLY A 285 15.01 3.00 17.30
CA GLY A 285 15.36 4.39 16.96
C GLY A 285 15.42 5.34 18.17
N LEU A 286 14.65 5.06 19.23
CA LEU A 286 14.70 5.79 20.50
C LEU A 286 15.89 5.38 21.40
N LYS A 287 16.46 4.18 21.21
CA LYS A 287 17.67 3.73 21.93
C LYS A 287 18.95 4.28 21.31
N THR A 288 18.96 4.52 20.00
CA THR A 288 20.07 5.18 19.30
C THR A 288 20.03 6.70 19.54
N GLN A 289 20.50 7.15 20.71
CA GLN A 289 20.97 8.53 20.84
C GLN A 289 22.26 8.71 20.02
N PRO A 290 22.55 9.93 19.53
CA PRO A 290 23.81 10.22 18.86
C PRO A 290 24.95 10.28 19.88
N ASP A 291 26.06 9.61 19.58
CA ASP A 291 27.33 9.79 20.32
C ASP A 291 27.90 11.19 20.01
N ILE A 292 27.48 12.18 20.80
CA ILE A 292 28.08 13.52 20.81
C ILE A 292 29.29 13.48 21.74
N ASP A 293 30.40 12.94 21.26
CA ASP A 293 31.69 13.10 21.91
C ASP A 293 32.13 14.58 21.82
N PRO A 294 32.27 15.30 22.95
CA PRO A 294 32.70 16.69 22.93
C PRO A 294 34.20 16.78 22.65
N ILE A 295 34.59 17.72 21.78
CA ILE A 295 36.00 18.01 21.49
C ILE A 295 36.73 18.41 22.78
N SER A 296 37.59 17.52 23.30
CA SER A 296 38.62 17.85 24.29
C SER A 296 40.01 17.68 23.65
N GLY A 297 40.67 18.79 23.35
CA GLY A 297 42.02 18.78 22.79
C GLY A 297 43.09 18.37 23.81
N GLY A 298 44.15 17.71 23.33
CA GLY A 298 45.35 17.40 24.11
C GLY A 298 46.48 16.91 23.19
N ASP A 299 47.65 17.55 23.29
CA ASP A 299 48.82 17.23 22.47
C ASP A 299 49.43 15.85 22.77
N ALA A 300 49.79 15.10 21.72
CA ALA A 300 50.85 14.10 21.79
C ALA A 300 51.51 13.90 20.40
N ASN A 301 52.84 13.76 20.39
CA ASN A 301 53.66 13.67 19.18
C ASN A 301 54.18 12.24 18.93
N VAL A 302 54.20 11.85 17.65
CA VAL A 302 55.26 11.04 16.99
C VAL A 302 55.42 9.54 17.35
N ALA A 303 55.82 8.77 16.31
CA ALA A 303 56.27 7.37 16.28
C ALA A 303 55.21 6.28 16.61
N GLY A 304 54.97 5.26 15.77
CA GLY A 304 55.53 4.94 14.45
C GLY A 304 56.71 3.95 14.49
N THR A 305 56.44 2.68 14.20
CA THR A 305 57.40 1.63 13.81
C THR A 305 56.66 0.56 13.01
N ASN A 306 57.29 0.01 11.97
CA ASN A 306 56.68 -0.98 11.08
C ASN A 306 56.64 -2.40 11.67
N GLY A 307 55.72 -3.23 11.16
CA GLY A 307 55.82 -4.69 11.27
C GLY A 307 56.88 -5.28 10.32
N GLY A 308 57.09 -6.60 10.38
CA GLY A 308 58.03 -7.27 9.49
C GLY A 308 57.78 -8.76 9.33
N THR A 309 57.69 -9.22 8.08
CA THR A 309 57.69 -10.63 7.69
C THR A 309 58.78 -10.91 6.65
N THR A 310 59.69 -11.83 6.99
CA THR A 310 60.47 -12.70 6.09
C THR A 310 61.26 -12.12 4.90
N THR A 311 62.55 -11.88 5.14
CA THR A 311 63.68 -12.56 4.45
C THR A 311 63.97 -12.33 2.94
N GLY A 312 64.92 -11.41 2.66
CA GLY A 312 65.95 -11.51 1.58
C GLY A 312 65.56 -11.16 0.12
N GLY A 313 66.44 -10.62 -0.74
CA GLY A 313 67.78 -10.06 -0.47
C GLY A 313 68.62 -9.68 -1.72
N TRP A 314 69.25 -8.50 -1.68
CA TRP A 314 70.45 -8.01 -2.43
C TRP A 314 70.43 -7.69 -3.95
N GLY A 315 70.86 -6.45 -4.28
CA GLY A 315 71.29 -5.95 -5.62
C GLY A 315 70.20 -5.28 -6.48
N GLY A 316 70.42 -4.20 -7.25
CA GLY A 316 71.55 -3.28 -7.42
C GLY A 316 71.28 -2.23 -8.54
N GLN A 317 71.72 -0.96 -8.40
CA GLN A 317 71.52 0.19 -9.34
C GLN A 317 72.69 0.36 -10.37
N PRO A 318 72.75 1.36 -11.31
CA PRO A 318 71.95 2.58 -11.61
C PRO A 318 71.25 2.56 -13.02
N GLU A 319 70.39 3.49 -13.53
CA GLU A 319 70.38 4.99 -13.68
C GLU A 319 71.35 5.53 -14.79
N VAL A 320 71.11 6.59 -15.62
CA VAL A 320 70.22 7.79 -15.61
C VAL A 320 69.84 8.31 -17.04
N ASN A 321 68.58 8.68 -17.34
CA ASN A 321 68.12 9.74 -18.30
C ASN A 321 66.55 9.75 -18.43
N GLY A 322 65.82 10.83 -18.75
CA GLY A 322 66.17 12.26 -18.91
C GLY A 322 65.15 13.05 -19.77
N THR A 323 64.54 14.12 -19.21
CA THR A 323 63.50 15.03 -19.80
C THR A 323 62.11 14.42 -20.07
N GLY A 324 60.98 15.15 -19.95
CA GLY A 324 60.79 16.50 -19.40
C GLY A 324 59.33 17.02 -19.48
N GLY A 325 58.84 17.65 -18.40
CA GLY A 325 57.46 18.17 -18.28
C GLY A 325 56.42 17.09 -17.97
N GLY A 326 55.31 17.37 -17.27
CA GLY A 326 54.87 18.62 -16.63
C GLY A 326 53.34 18.60 -16.46
N TRP A 327 52.81 19.17 -15.36
CA TRP A 327 51.41 19.07 -14.89
C TRP A 327 51.00 17.67 -14.42
N GLY A 328 50.75 17.55 -13.11
CA GLY A 328 50.19 16.35 -12.49
C GLY A 328 48.82 16.63 -11.88
N SER A 329 48.04 15.58 -11.68
CA SER A 329 46.86 15.58 -10.81
C SER A 329 46.82 14.24 -10.07
N THR A 330 46.96 14.29 -8.75
CA THR A 330 46.97 13.09 -7.89
C THR A 330 45.56 12.65 -7.56
N SER A 331 45.21 11.42 -7.94
CA SER A 331 44.23 10.65 -7.18
C SER A 331 44.86 10.18 -5.86
N PRO A 332 44.08 10.15 -4.76
CA PRO A 332 44.24 9.07 -3.79
C PRO A 332 42.95 8.27 -3.59
N ASN A 333 43.14 7.11 -2.99
CA ASN A 333 42.21 5.98 -2.96
C ASN A 333 41.32 5.95 -1.70
N ALA A 334 40.21 5.21 -1.80
CA ALA A 334 39.61 4.38 -0.74
C ALA A 334 38.73 5.00 0.38
N ALA A 335 38.10 4.06 1.09
CA ALA A 335 37.27 4.12 2.29
C ALA A 335 35.78 4.53 2.12
N ALA A 336 34.91 3.75 2.76
CA ALA A 336 33.46 3.96 2.80
C ALA A 336 33.03 4.61 4.12
N GLY A 337 31.93 5.35 4.08
CA GLY A 337 31.25 5.89 5.27
C GLY A 337 29.76 6.04 5.00
N TRP A 338 28.91 5.58 5.92
CA TRP A 338 27.45 5.67 5.78
C TRP A 338 26.98 7.11 6.03
N GLY A 339 26.54 7.78 4.96
CA GLY A 339 26.09 9.18 5.01
C GLY A 339 24.58 9.33 5.10
N THR A 340 24.03 9.42 6.32
CA THR A 340 22.63 9.85 6.54
C THR A 340 22.49 11.34 6.21
N ASN A 341 22.03 11.66 5.00
CA ASN A 341 22.02 13.05 4.52
C ASN A 341 20.69 13.77 4.83
N THR A 342 20.63 14.47 5.96
CA THR A 342 19.55 15.43 6.26
C THR A 342 19.63 16.62 5.31
N SER A 343 18.63 16.83 4.46
CA SER A 343 18.57 18.03 3.61
C SER A 343 18.37 19.30 4.44
N PRO A 344 19.15 20.38 4.20
CA PRO A 344 19.10 21.59 5.01
C PRO A 344 17.84 22.42 4.72
N GLY A 345 17.23 22.97 5.77
CA GLY A 345 16.11 23.90 5.64
C GLY A 345 16.56 25.29 5.20
N ALA A 346 15.96 25.80 4.12
CA ALA A 346 16.03 27.21 3.74
C ALA A 346 14.72 27.91 4.13
N ALA A 347 14.78 28.85 5.07
CA ALA A 347 13.61 29.64 5.48
C ALA A 347 13.38 30.80 4.50
N GLY A 348 12.13 31.03 4.07
CA GLY A 348 11.82 32.16 3.20
C GLY A 348 10.33 32.39 2.93
N GLY A 349 9.81 33.54 3.40
CA GLY A 349 8.66 34.23 2.82
C GLY A 349 7.26 33.65 3.08
N TRP A 350 6.55 34.21 4.07
CA TRP A 350 5.09 34.20 4.03
C TRP A 350 4.61 35.15 2.92
N GLY A 351 3.85 34.65 1.96
CA GLY A 351 3.27 35.45 0.87
C GLY A 351 1.95 34.84 0.38
N ALA A 352 0.84 35.52 0.64
CA ALA A 352 -0.46 35.12 0.11
C ALA A 352 -0.53 35.43 -1.39
N ASN A 353 -0.96 34.46 -2.21
CA ASN A 353 -1.13 34.63 -3.65
C ASN A 353 -2.63 34.46 -4.00
N PRO A 354 -3.28 35.46 -4.63
CA PRO A 354 -4.72 35.41 -4.91
C PRO A 354 -5.07 34.52 -6.12
N SER A 355 -6.34 34.14 -6.22
CA SER A 355 -6.87 33.37 -7.34
C SER A 355 -6.74 34.13 -8.68
N PRO A 356 -6.26 33.50 -9.76
CA PRO A 356 -6.28 34.10 -11.10
C PRO A 356 -7.71 34.14 -11.66
N ALA A 357 -8.11 35.29 -12.18
CA ALA A 357 -9.43 35.50 -12.80
C ALA A 357 -9.47 35.09 -14.29
N ALA A 358 -10.68 34.95 -14.82
CA ALA A 358 -10.95 34.36 -16.13
C ALA A 358 -10.51 35.20 -17.35
N ALA A 359 -9.89 34.54 -18.32
CA ALA A 359 -10.02 34.78 -19.77
C ALA A 359 -9.50 33.54 -20.53
N GLY A 360 -10.11 33.05 -21.61
CA GLY A 360 -11.40 33.39 -22.21
C GLY A 360 -11.70 32.46 -23.40
N GLY A 361 -12.97 32.20 -23.72
CA GLY A 361 -13.38 31.34 -24.83
C GLY A 361 -14.24 32.10 -25.85
N TRP A 362 -13.87 32.04 -27.14
CA TRP A 362 -14.66 32.63 -28.22
C TRP A 362 -15.80 31.70 -28.64
N GLY A 363 -16.98 32.27 -28.90
CA GLY A 363 -18.23 31.52 -29.04
C GLY A 363 -18.51 30.95 -30.43
N ASN A 364 -19.64 30.25 -30.53
CA ASN A 364 -20.39 30.08 -31.77
C ASN A 364 -21.90 30.24 -31.48
N THR A 365 -22.74 30.26 -32.52
CA THR A 365 -24.02 30.96 -32.48
C THR A 365 -25.26 30.10 -32.76
N ASN A 366 -26.35 30.48 -32.09
CA ASN A 366 -27.73 30.55 -32.61
C ASN A 366 -28.63 29.28 -32.69
N ALA A 367 -29.93 29.59 -32.77
CA ALA A 367 -31.05 28.80 -33.33
C ALA A 367 -31.58 27.55 -32.58
N SER A 368 -32.51 27.79 -31.65
CA SER A 368 -33.67 26.89 -31.46
C SER A 368 -34.71 27.10 -32.57
N PRO A 369 -35.55 26.09 -32.89
CA PRO A 369 -36.92 26.30 -33.38
C PRO A 369 -37.96 25.87 -32.34
N ALA A 370 -39.19 26.40 -32.42
CA ALA A 370 -40.28 26.11 -31.47
C ALA A 370 -41.65 25.96 -32.14
N ALA A 371 -42.48 25.08 -31.55
CA ALA A 371 -43.95 24.98 -31.63
C ALA A 371 -44.36 24.21 -30.35
N GLY A 372 -45.35 24.60 -29.52
CA GLY A 372 -46.76 24.89 -29.80
C GLY A 372 -47.61 23.64 -29.51
N SER A 373 -48.82 23.62 -28.90
CA SER A 373 -49.71 24.64 -28.28
C SER A 373 -50.81 23.87 -27.46
N THR A 374 -51.70 24.38 -26.58
CA THR A 374 -51.98 25.74 -26.03
C THR A 374 -52.90 25.68 -24.77
N TRP A 375 -52.76 26.68 -23.86
CA TRP A 375 -53.75 27.21 -22.86
C TRP A 375 -54.21 26.37 -21.65
N GLY A 376 -54.58 27.06 -20.54
CA GLY A 376 -55.05 26.43 -19.28
C GLY A 376 -55.46 27.35 -18.09
N ASN A 377 -55.05 28.63 -18.07
CA ASN A 377 -55.56 29.77 -17.28
C ASN A 377 -55.60 29.79 -15.72
N SER A 378 -55.00 30.84 -15.15
CA SER A 378 -55.27 31.55 -13.88
C SER A 378 -55.59 30.80 -12.56
N ASN A 379 -54.75 31.02 -11.54
CA ASN A 379 -55.05 32.05 -10.53
C ASN A 379 -53.74 32.59 -9.90
N SER A 380 -53.76 33.79 -9.31
CA SER A 380 -52.56 34.49 -8.83
C SER A 380 -52.64 34.89 -7.34
N ALA A 381 -51.62 34.51 -6.56
CA ALA A 381 -51.41 35.03 -5.21
C ALA A 381 -49.90 35.21 -4.94
N THR A 382 -49.47 36.45 -4.70
CA THR A 382 -48.11 36.79 -4.30
C THR A 382 -47.90 36.62 -2.80
N GLY A 383 -46.85 35.91 -2.39
CA GLY A 383 -46.46 35.78 -0.99
C GLY A 383 -45.07 35.19 -0.84
N GLY A 384 -44.04 36.04 -0.78
CA GLY A 384 -42.68 35.61 -0.48
C GLY A 384 -42.46 35.40 1.02
N TRP A 385 -41.71 34.36 1.40
CA TRP A 385 -41.38 34.04 2.78
C TRP A 385 -39.85 34.05 2.96
N GLY A 386 -39.37 34.82 3.93
CA GLY A 386 -37.96 34.88 4.31
C GLY A 386 -37.64 33.93 5.46
N SER A 387 -36.37 33.51 5.57
CA SER A 387 -35.88 32.59 6.60
C SER A 387 -36.00 33.16 8.02
N PRO A 388 -36.49 32.39 9.01
CA PRO A 388 -36.41 32.77 10.42
C PRO A 388 -34.96 32.82 10.92
N SER A 389 -34.62 33.84 11.70
CA SER A 389 -33.31 34.00 12.35
C SER A 389 -33.21 33.18 13.65
N GLN A 390 -32.00 32.71 13.98
CA GLN A 390 -31.71 32.11 15.29
C GLN A 390 -32.08 33.05 16.45
N GLN A 391 -32.71 32.53 17.50
CA GLN A 391 -32.79 33.18 18.80
C GLN A 391 -31.99 32.37 19.84
N ALA A 392 -30.90 32.94 20.33
CA ALA A 392 -30.23 32.43 21.53
C ALA A 392 -31.07 32.74 22.77
N SER A 393 -31.29 31.74 23.63
CA SER A 393 -31.97 31.88 24.92
C SER A 393 -31.14 31.20 26.01
N GLY A 394 -30.23 31.95 26.60
CA GLY A 394 -29.48 31.51 27.78
C GLY A 394 -30.15 31.99 29.07
N TRP A 395 -30.22 31.11 30.07
CA TRP A 395 -30.52 31.47 31.46
C TRP A 395 -29.58 30.70 32.38
N ASN A 396 -28.87 31.43 33.25
CA ASN A 396 -28.10 30.87 34.35
C ASN A 396 -29.01 30.74 35.58
N VAL A 397 -28.95 29.58 36.25
CA VAL A 397 -28.91 29.46 37.71
C VAL A 397 -27.87 28.38 38.03
#